data_AF-A0A452ZF64-F1
#
_entry.id   AF-A0A452ZF64-F1
#
_cell.length_a   1.000
_cell.length_b   1.000
_cell.length_c   1.000
_cell.angle_alpha   90.00
_cell.angle_beta   90.00
_cell.angle_gamma   90.00
#
_symmetry.space_group_name_H-M   'P 1'
#
loop_
_entity.id
_entity.type
_entity.pdbx_description
1 polymer ?
#
loop_
_entity_poly.entity_id
_entity_poly.type
_entity_poly.pdbx_seq_one_letter_code
_entity_poly.pdbx_strand_id
1 'polypeptide(L)'
;MYSSQSLSHVNNIHTSLINAQKGTKSTATYFAFMHGLADELAAAGKPIQDDELISYILHGLDLEYQPLVSALDARFSLASLDEIFAMLSNFDQRM
;
A
#
# COMPACT_ATOMS: atom_id res chain seq x y z
N MET A 1 -13.40 29.85 3.55
CA MET A 1 -13.87 28.50 3.20
C MET A 1 -12.66 27.70 2.72
N TYR A 2 -11.92 27.04 3.61
CA TYR A 2 -10.70 26.28 3.26
C TYR A 2 -10.59 24.92 3.98
N SER A 3 -11.53 24.60 4.88
CA SER A 3 -11.50 23.38 5.69
C SER A 3 -12.26 22.20 5.05
N SER A 4 -13.23 22.45 4.16
CA SER A 4 -13.99 21.37 3.54
C SER A 4 -13.23 20.66 2.42
N GLN A 5 -12.35 21.37 1.70
CA GLN A 5 -11.60 20.79 0.58
C GLN A 5 -10.42 19.93 1.05
N SER A 6 -9.80 20.25 2.18
CA SER A 6 -8.72 19.45 2.77
C SER A 6 -9.23 18.14 3.39
N LEU A 7 -10.39 18.15 4.04
CA LEU A 7 -10.98 16.94 4.62
C LEU A 7 -11.53 15.98 3.56
N SER A 8 -12.16 16.50 2.51
CA SER A 8 -12.60 15.67 1.38
C SER A 8 -11.40 15.10 0.64
N HIS A 9 -10.32 15.87 0.47
CA HIS A 9 -9.09 15.40 -0.16
C HIS A 9 -8.43 14.25 0.61
N VAL A 10 -8.23 14.40 1.93
CA VAL A 10 -7.68 13.32 2.78
C VAL A 10 -8.55 12.06 2.74
N ASN A 11 -9.88 12.21 2.80
CA ASN A 11 -10.79 11.07 2.70
C ASN A 11 -10.74 10.38 1.33
N ASN A 12 -10.57 11.16 0.25
CA ASN A 12 -10.41 10.59 -1.09
C ASN A 12 -9.11 9.79 -1.21
N ILE A 13 -8.01 10.25 -0.59
CA ILE A 13 -6.75 9.53 -0.57
C ILE A 13 -6.88 8.23 0.23
N HIS A 14 -7.47 8.25 1.43
CA HIS A 14 -7.77 7.03 2.19
C HIS A 14 -8.65 6.05 1.40
N THR A 15 -9.67 6.56 0.72
CA THR A 15 -10.53 5.73 -0.15
C THR A 15 -9.73 5.13 -1.29
N SER A 16 -8.75 5.87 -1.82
CA SER A 16 -7.86 5.39 -2.87
C SER A 16 -6.90 4.32 -2.37
N LEU A 17 -6.33 4.46 -1.16
CA LEU A 17 -5.50 3.45 -0.50
C LEU A 17 -6.25 2.13 -0.28
N ILE A 18 -7.49 2.20 0.23
CA ILE A 18 -8.32 1.01 0.49
C ILE A 18 -8.73 0.32 -0.80
N ASN A 19 -9.04 1.09 -1.85
CA ASN A 19 -9.45 0.53 -3.14
C ASN A 19 -8.27 0.23 -4.08
N ALA A 20 -7.04 0.53 -3.69
CA ALA A 20 -5.86 0.32 -4.51
C ALA A 20 -5.59 -1.18 -4.64
N GLN A 21 -5.84 -1.72 -5.83
CA GLN A 21 -5.54 -3.10 -6.16
C GLN A 21 -4.29 -3.18 -7.03
N LYS A 22 -3.44 -4.19 -6.77
CA LYS A 22 -2.33 -4.53 -7.68
C LYS A 22 -2.90 -4.94 -9.04
N GLY A 23 -3.82 -5.90 -9.06
CA GLY A 23 -4.41 -6.42 -10.29
C GLY A 23 -3.32 -6.83 -11.28
N THR A 24 -3.45 -6.36 -12.52
CA THR A 24 -2.48 -6.60 -13.61
C THR A 24 -1.26 -5.68 -13.58
N LYS A 25 -1.13 -4.79 -12.58
CA LYS A 25 0.02 -3.88 -12.48
C LYS A 25 1.25 -4.63 -11.99
N SER A 26 2.43 -4.17 -12.44
CA SER A 26 3.69 -4.64 -11.86
C SER A 26 3.83 -4.19 -10.41
N THR A 27 4.54 -4.98 -9.60
CA THR A 27 4.82 -4.66 -8.20
C THR A 27 5.41 -3.25 -8.05
N ALA A 28 6.36 -2.86 -8.90
CA ALA A 28 6.94 -1.51 -8.91
C ALA A 28 5.90 -0.41 -9.12
N THR A 29 4.99 -0.58 -10.09
CA THR A 29 3.95 0.41 -10.38
C THR A 29 2.98 0.54 -9.21
N TYR A 30 2.62 -0.58 -8.59
CA TYR A 30 1.70 -0.60 -7.47
C TYR A 30 2.31 0.06 -6.23
N PHE A 31 3.56 -0.26 -5.89
CA PHE A 31 4.26 0.38 -4.77
C PHE A 31 4.45 1.87 -4.97
N ALA A 32 4.85 2.30 -6.18
CA ALA A 32 4.99 3.71 -6.49
C ALA A 32 3.66 4.47 -6.33
N PHE A 33 2.54 3.84 -6.73
CA PHE A 33 1.20 4.42 -6.53
C PHE A 33 0.86 4.56 -5.05
N MET A 34 1.11 3.53 -4.23
CA MET A 34 0.84 3.54 -2.80
C MET A 34 1.71 4.57 -2.06
N HIS A 35 3.00 4.66 -2.39
CA HIS A 35 3.89 5.71 -1.88
C HIS A 35 3.42 7.12 -2.26
N GLY A 36 2.98 7.32 -3.51
CA GLY A 36 2.45 8.61 -3.94
C GLY A 36 1.25 9.08 -3.11
N LEU A 37 0.34 8.17 -2.76
CA LEU A 37 -0.79 8.46 -1.87
C LEU A 37 -0.32 8.76 -0.43
N ALA A 38 0.67 8.03 0.07
CA ALA A 38 1.26 8.27 1.38
C ALA A 38 1.92 9.66 1.48
N ASP A 39 2.68 10.04 0.45
CA ASP A 39 3.33 11.35 0.34
C ASP A 39 2.30 12.48 0.26
N GLU A 40 1.19 12.27 -0.47
CA GLU A 40 0.09 13.23 -0.56
C GLU A 40 -0.61 13.43 0.79
N LEU A 41 -0.83 12.33 1.53
CA LEU A 41 -1.33 12.37 2.91
C LEU A 41 -0.37 13.11 3.86
N ALA A 42 0.94 12.86 3.74
CA ALA A 42 1.96 13.57 4.49
C ALA A 42 1.95 15.08 4.18
N ALA A 43 1.84 15.44 2.89
CA ALA A 43 1.72 16.83 2.45
C ALA A 43 0.43 17.52 2.97
N ALA A 44 -0.65 16.76 3.14
CA ALA A 44 -1.89 17.22 3.76
C ALA A 44 -1.82 17.31 5.31
N GLY A 45 -0.67 17.01 5.92
CA GLY A 45 -0.46 17.02 7.37
C GLY A 45 -1.03 15.80 8.10
N LYS A 46 -1.26 14.70 7.36
CA LYS A 46 -1.79 13.43 7.85
C LYS A 46 -0.89 12.26 7.41
N PRO A 47 0.41 12.27 7.76
CA PRO A 47 1.31 11.19 7.36
C PRO A 47 0.83 9.85 7.90
N ILE A 48 1.01 8.80 7.11
CA ILE A 48 0.75 7.42 7.50
C ILE A 48 2.06 6.73 7.87
N GLN A 49 1.99 5.74 8.76
CA GLN A 49 3.16 4.96 9.15
C GLN A 49 3.42 3.85 8.13
N ASP A 50 4.67 3.41 8.04
CA ASP A 50 5.06 2.34 7.13
C ASP A 50 4.27 1.06 7.40
N ASP A 51 4.04 0.70 8.66
CA ASP A 51 3.21 -0.45 9.05
C ASP A 51 1.78 -0.36 8.49
N GLU A 52 1.20 0.85 8.51
CA GLU A 52 -0.15 1.09 7.98
C GLU A 52 -0.16 1.02 6.45
N LEU A 53 0.85 1.61 5.80
CA LEU A 53 1.01 1.53 4.35
C LEU A 53 1.22 0.09 3.87
N ILE A 54 2.01 -0.71 4.59
CA ILE A 54 2.21 -2.13 4.31
C ILE A 54 0.87 -2.87 4.42
N SER A 55 0.07 -2.60 5.47
CA SER A 55 -1.25 -3.19 5.60
C SER A 55 -2.16 -2.87 4.39
N TYR A 56 -2.13 -1.64 3.88
CA TYR A 56 -2.89 -1.27 2.68
C TYR A 56 -2.39 -1.98 1.42
N ILE A 57 -1.06 -2.08 1.25
CA ILE A 57 -0.43 -2.79 0.12
C ILE A 57 -0.85 -4.26 0.10
N LEU A 58 -0.84 -4.93 1.25
CA LEU A 58 -1.22 -6.34 1.34
C LEU A 58 -2.72 -6.57 1.10
N HIS A 59 -3.55 -5.63 1.55
CA HIS A 59 -5.01 -5.70 1.34
C HIS A 59 -5.39 -5.61 -0.14
N GLY A 60 -4.61 -4.87 -0.93
CA GLY A 60 -4.84 -4.72 -2.36
C GLY A 60 -4.21 -5.79 -3.24
N LEU A 61 -3.62 -6.84 -2.66
CA LEU A 61 -3.14 -7.98 -3.42
C LEU A 61 -4.29 -8.94 -3.74
N ASP A 62 -4.25 -9.51 -4.95
CA ASP A 62 -5.20 -10.54 -5.37
C ASP A 62 -5.06 -11.84 -4.57
N LEU A 63 -6.09 -12.69 -4.62
CA LEU A 63 -6.13 -13.99 -3.92
C LEU A 63 -4.92 -14.88 -4.25
N GLU A 64 -4.33 -14.71 -5.44
CA GLU A 64 -3.12 -15.41 -5.86
C GLU A 64 -1.90 -15.14 -4.96
N TYR A 65 -1.86 -13.98 -4.30
CA TYR A 65 -0.82 -13.61 -3.34
C TYR A 65 -1.14 -14.02 -1.90
N GLN A 66 -2.29 -14.67 -1.63
CA GLN A 66 -2.62 -15.14 -0.28
C GLN A 66 -1.52 -15.99 0.38
N PRO A 67 -0.82 -16.90 -0.32
CA PRO A 67 0.29 -17.64 0.28
C PRO A 67 1.42 -16.72 0.79
N LEU A 68 1.69 -15.64 0.05
CA LEU A 68 2.67 -14.63 0.42
C LEU A 68 2.17 -13.78 1.58
N VAL A 69 0.89 -13.35 1.56
CA VAL A 69 0.27 -12.60 2.67
C VAL A 69 0.29 -13.42 3.95
N SER A 70 -0.07 -14.72 3.92
CA SER A 70 -0.01 -15.59 5.09
C SER A 70 1.41 -15.79 5.63
N ALA A 71 2.41 -15.88 4.74
CA ALA A 71 3.81 -15.97 5.15
C ALA A 71 4.31 -14.66 5.81
N LEU A 72 3.79 -13.53 5.34
CA LEU A 72 4.08 -12.20 5.88
C LEU A 72 3.36 -11.93 7.20
N ASP A 73 2.12 -12.38 7.36
CA ASP A 73 1.32 -12.21 8.59
C ASP A 73 2.08 -12.72 9.83
N ALA A 74 2.78 -13.85 9.68
CA ALA A 74 3.63 -14.43 10.72
C ALA A 74 4.87 -13.58 11.09
N ARG A 75 5.29 -12.65 10.23
CA ARG A 75 6.48 -11.80 10.41
C ARG A 75 6.18 -10.29 10.34
N PHE A 76 4.90 -9.93 10.29
CA PHE A 76 4.41 -8.62 9.86
C PHE A 76 5.00 -7.46 10.70
N SER A 77 5.12 -7.65 12.02
CA SER A 77 5.67 -6.66 12.94
C SER A 77 7.16 -6.31 12.72
N LEU A 78 7.88 -7.03 11.85
CA LEU A 78 9.31 -6.85 11.63
C LEU A 78 9.68 -6.57 10.18
N ALA A 79 8.72 -6.62 9.25
CA ALA A 79 9.00 -6.52 7.82
C ALA A 79 8.99 -5.05 7.38
N SER A 80 10.08 -4.61 6.75
CA SER A 80 10.19 -3.29 6.14
C SER A 80 9.49 -3.22 4.77
N LEU A 81 9.11 -2.03 4.32
CA LEU A 81 8.53 -1.80 2.97
C LEU A 81 9.39 -2.41 1.85
N ASP A 82 10.71 -2.27 1.95
CA ASP A 82 11.68 -2.86 1.02
C ASP A 82 11.64 -4.39 0.99
N GLU A 83 11.49 -5.04 2.13
CA GLU A 83 11.38 -6.50 2.20
C GLU A 83 10.08 -6.99 1.57
N ILE A 84 8.96 -6.29 1.81
CA ILE A 84 7.67 -6.60 1.19
C ILE A 84 7.77 -6.43 -0.33
N PHE A 85 8.40 -5.35 -0.79
CA PHE A 85 8.65 -5.09 -2.21
C PHE A 85 9.47 -6.21 -2.86
N ALA A 86 10.56 -6.63 -2.21
CA ALA A 86 11.41 -7.71 -2.69
C ALA A 86 10.67 -9.05 -2.73
N MET A 87 9.89 -9.38 -1.70
CA MET A 87 9.10 -10.62 -1.68
C MET A 87 8.04 -10.64 -2.77
N LEU A 88 7.29 -9.55 -2.94
CA LEU A 88 6.28 -9.44 -3.99
C LEU A 88 6.89 -9.49 -5.39
N SER A 89 8.03 -8.82 -5.61
CA SER A 89 8.74 -8.86 -6.89
C SER A 89 9.26 -10.26 -7.21
N ASN A 90 9.81 -10.97 -6.22
CA ASN A 90 10.24 -12.36 -6.38
C ASN A 90 9.06 -13.31 -6.68
N PHE A 91 7.88 -13.04 -6.12
CA PHE A 91 6.68 -13.83 -6.41
C PHE A 91 6.16 -13.56 -7.82
N ASP A 92 6.11 -12.30 -8.25
CA ASP A 92 5.73 -11.87 -9.62
C ASP A 92 6.65 -12.50 -10.69
N GLN A 93 7.94 -12.72 -10.38
CA GLN A 93 8.90 -13.39 -11.26
C GLN A 93 8.68 -14.90 -11.41
N ARG A 94 7.95 -15.53 -10.47
CA ARG A 94 7.76 -16.99 -10.40
C ARG A 94 6.39 -17.45 -10.90
N MET A 95 5.46 -16.50 -11.06
CA MET A 95 4.15 -16.67 -11.70
C MET A 95 4.30 -16.59 -13.22
#